data_AF-A0A7C3C4W7-F1
#
_entry.id   AF-A0A7C3C4W7-F1
#
_cell.length_a   1.000
_cell.length_b   1.000
_cell.length_c   1.000
_cell.angle_alpha   90.00
_cell.angle_beta   90.00
_cell.angle_gamma   90.00
#
_symmetry.space_group_name_H-M   'P 1'
#
loop_
_entity.id
_entity.type
_entity.pdbx_description
1 polymer ?
#
loop_
_entity_poly.entity_id
_entity_poly.type
_entity_poly.pdbx_seq_one_letter_code
_entity_poly.pdbx_strand_id
1 'polypeptide(L)'
;MGFALWIDGGVARAQGTHEYRAMGEAVIAASDLFRLRDFRPGARLRPRNGPGFAGLFASLEELNRYLRRRRSQAGREKLRPGSRRLESII
;
A
#
# COMPACT_ATOMS: atom_id res chain seq x y z
N MET A 1 17.40 4.01 3.22
CA MET A 1 16.54 2.97 2.60
C MET A 1 15.40 3.69 1.88
N GLY A 2 15.00 3.28 0.68
CA GLY A 2 13.80 3.78 0.01
C GLY A 2 12.85 2.63 -0.33
N PHE A 3 11.56 2.91 -0.44
CA PHE A 3 10.56 1.89 -0.76
C PHE A 3 9.60 2.39 -1.84
N ALA A 4 9.32 1.56 -2.83
CA ALA A 4 8.24 1.77 -3.79
C ALA A 4 7.09 0.81 -3.46
N LEU A 5 5.84 1.28 -3.52
CA LEU A 5 4.67 0.48 -3.18
C LEU A 5 3.70 0.40 -4.37
N TRP A 6 3.18 -0.80 -4.60
CA TRP A 6 2.05 -1.05 -5.48
C TRP A 6 0.95 -1.76 -4.69
N ILE A 7 -0.29 -1.35 -4.91
CA ILE A 7 -1.48 -1.96 -4.32
C ILE A 7 -2.49 -2.23 -5.43
N ASP A 8 -2.87 -3.49 -5.57
CA ASP A 8 -3.87 -3.92 -6.53
C ASP A 8 -4.61 -5.16 -6.00
N GLY A 9 -5.92 -5.28 -6.26
CA GLY A 9 -6.69 -6.49 -5.96
C GLY A 9 -6.61 -7.00 -4.50
N GLY A 10 -6.35 -6.13 -3.53
CA GLY A 10 -6.17 -6.54 -2.12
C GLY A 10 -4.79 -7.08 -1.77
N VAL A 11 -3.82 -6.98 -2.69
CA VAL A 11 -2.41 -7.31 -2.48
C VAL A 11 -1.60 -6.03 -2.40
N ALA A 12 -0.69 -5.95 -1.43
CA ALA A 12 0.31 -4.90 -1.33
C ALA A 12 1.68 -5.48 -1.63
N ARG A 13 2.44 -4.80 -2.49
CA ARG A 13 3.76 -5.22 -2.93
C ARG A 13 4.72 -4.06 -2.80
N ALA A 14 5.81 -4.26 -2.06
CA ALA A 14 6.81 -3.25 -1.81
C ALA A 14 8.17 -3.68 -2.36
N GLN A 15 8.90 -2.76 -2.96
CA GLN A 15 10.27 -2.96 -3.38
C GLN A 15 11.19 -2.04 -2.58
N GLY A 16 12.12 -2.62 -1.83
CA GLY A 16 13.09 -1.89 -1.02
C GLY A 16 14.38 -1.62 -1.78
N THR A 17 14.97 -0.44 -1.55
CA THR A 17 16.31 -0.07 -1.98
C THR A 17 17.14 0.34 -0.77
N HIS A 18 18.39 -0.13 -0.71
CA HIS A 18 19.37 0.26 0.28
C HIS A 18 20.66 0.66 -0.42
N GLU A 19 21.06 1.94 -0.29
CA GLU A 19 22.32 2.45 -0.86
C GLU A 19 22.55 1.97 -2.30
N TYR A 20 21.57 2.25 -3.17
CA TYR A 20 21.55 1.87 -4.58
C TYR A 20 21.45 0.36 -4.88
N ARG A 21 21.45 -0.51 -3.86
CA ARG A 21 21.21 -1.95 -4.00
C ARG A 21 19.73 -2.27 -3.81
N ALA A 22 19.19 -3.15 -4.65
CA ALA A 22 17.86 -3.69 -4.43
C ALA A 22 17.88 -4.56 -3.17
N MET A 23 17.15 -4.14 -2.13
CA MET A 23 16.95 -4.92 -0.90
C MET A 23 16.05 -6.13 -1.17
N GLY A 24 15.21 -6.02 -2.21
CA GLY A 24 14.32 -7.08 -2.64
C GLY A 24 12.88 -6.59 -2.80
N GLU A 25 12.00 -7.54 -3.05
CA GLU A 25 10.55 -7.34 -3.07
C GLU A 25 9.92 -8.09 -1.90
N ALA A 26 8.88 -7.51 -1.34
CA ALA A 26 7.97 -8.14 -0.40
C ALA A 26 6.54 -8.06 -0.96
N VAL A 27 5.75 -9.11 -0.72
CA VAL A 27 4.34 -9.18 -1.13
C VAL A 27 3.54 -9.66 0.08
N ILE A 28 2.52 -8.89 0.44
CA ILE A 28 1.63 -9.17 1.58
C ILE A 28 0.18 -8.88 1.17
N ALA A 29 -0.78 -9.29 1.99
CA ALA A 29 -2.14 -8.79 1.85
C ALA A 29 -2.18 -7.29 2.15
N ALA A 30 -3.03 -6.52 1.46
CA ALA A 30 -3.17 -5.07 1.67
C ALA A 30 -3.71 -4.70 3.07
N SER A 31 -4.17 -5.68 3.84
CA SER A 31 -4.55 -5.55 5.26
C SER A 31 -3.38 -5.64 6.24
N ASP A 32 -2.23 -6.16 5.79
CA ASP A 32 -1.05 -6.42 6.62
C ASP A 32 -0.02 -5.29 6.54
N LEU A 33 1.08 -5.46 7.28
CA LEU A 33 2.22 -4.54 7.32
C LEU A 33 3.50 -5.26 6.96
N PHE A 34 4.40 -4.54 6.29
CA PHE A 34 5.69 -5.09 5.88
C PHE A 34 6.68 -5.14 7.05
N ARG A 35 7.48 -6.21 7.08
CA ARG A 35 8.66 -6.37 7.93
C ARG A 35 9.91 -6.48 7.07
N LEU A 36 11.06 -6.06 7.59
CA LEU A 36 12.33 -6.11 6.84
C LEU A 36 12.66 -7.53 6.32
N ARG A 37 12.33 -8.57 7.10
CA ARG A 37 12.55 -9.98 6.71
C ARG A 37 11.67 -10.48 5.56
N ASP A 38 10.61 -9.75 5.23
CA ASP A 38 9.70 -10.15 4.15
C ASP A 38 10.30 -9.80 2.77
N PHE A 39 11.29 -8.91 2.73
CA PHE A 39 11.98 -8.50 1.51
C PHE A 39 13.00 -9.57 1.12
N ARG A 40 12.80 -10.17 -0.06
CA ARG A 40 13.70 -11.20 -0.59
C ARG A 40 14.51 -10.68 -1.78
N PRO A 41 15.84 -10.90 -1.80
CA PRO A 41 16.67 -10.57 -2.95
C PRO A 41 16.29 -11.42 -4.17
N GLY A 42 16.43 -10.85 -5.37
CA GLY A 42 16.19 -11.57 -6.64
C GLY A 42 14.85 -11.28 -7.32
N ALA A 43 14.02 -10.41 -6.76
CA ALA A 43 12.80 -9.97 -7.44
C ALA A 43 13.09 -8.94 -8.55
N ARG A 44 12.43 -9.09 -9.70
CA ARG A 44 12.55 -8.16 -10.83
C ARG A 44 12.12 -6.75 -10.40
N LEU A 45 12.86 -5.74 -10.86
CA LEU A 45 12.48 -4.34 -10.69
C LEU A 45 11.14 -4.10 -11.39
N ARG A 46 10.16 -3.61 -10.65
CA ARG A 46 8.85 -3.28 -11.23
C ARG A 46 8.89 -1.82 -11.72
N PRO A 47 8.37 -1.53 -12.92
CA PRO A 47 8.29 -0.16 -13.39
C PRO A 47 7.40 0.69 -12.47
N ARG A 48 7.88 1.90 -12.14
CA ARG A 48 7.19 2.84 -11.23
C ARG A 48 5.88 3.39 -11.81
N ASN A 49 5.68 3.30 -13.11
CA ASN A 49 4.46 3.70 -13.82
C ASN A 49 3.49 2.53 -14.05
N GLY A 50 3.70 1.39 -13.40
CA GLY A 50 2.78 0.25 -13.48
C GLY A 50 1.43 0.49 -12.78
N PRO A 51 0.38 -0.27 -13.14
CA PRO A 51 -0.90 -0.21 -12.46
C PRO A 51 -0.75 -0.49 -10.96
N GLY A 52 -1.57 0.20 -10.16
CA GLY A 52 -1.56 0.08 -8.70
C GLY A 52 -0.41 0.81 -8.01
N PHE A 53 0.43 1.58 -8.71
CA PHE A 53 1.49 2.36 -8.05
C PHE A 53 0.90 3.35 -7.04
N ALA A 54 1.28 3.18 -5.77
CA ALA A 54 0.77 3.97 -4.66
C ALA A 54 1.72 5.11 -4.26
N GLY A 55 3.02 4.95 -4.48
CA GLY A 55 4.01 6.00 -4.19
C GLY A 55 5.39 5.51 -3.80
N LEU A 56 6.24 6.48 -3.47
CA LEU A 56 7.58 6.30 -2.92
C LEU A 56 7.59 6.71 -1.45
N PHE A 57 8.34 5.97 -0.64
CA PHE A 57 8.45 6.16 0.80
C PHE A 57 9.93 6.17 1.20
N ALA A 58 10.30 7.07 2.11
CA ALA A 58 11.65 7.23 2.61
C ALA A 58 12.00 6.22 3.72
N SER A 59 11.01 5.49 4.24
CA SER A 59 11.24 4.45 5.25
C SER A 59 10.14 3.39 5.28
N LEU A 60 10.45 2.25 5.90
CA LEU A 60 9.47 1.17 6.14
C LEU A 60 8.34 1.64 7.07
N GLU A 61 8.67 2.50 8.04
CA GLU A 61 7.68 3.08 8.94
C GLU A 61 6.68 3.96 8.20
N GLU A 62 7.17 4.84 7.31
CA GLU A 62 6.32 5.72 6.52
C GLU A 62 5.40 4.93 5.59
N LEU A 63 5.93 3.89 4.94
CA LEU A 63 5.14 2.97 4.12
C LEU A 63 4.03 2.29 4.94
N ASN A 64 4.38 1.75 6.11
CA ASN A 64 3.41 1.10 6.99
C ASN A 64 2.37 2.08 7.56
N ARG A 65 2.76 3.34 7.79
CA ARG A 65 1.85 4.42 8.19
C ARG A 65 0.82 4.71 7.09
N TYR A 66 1.24 4.72 5.83
CA TYR A 66 0.33 4.85 4.69
C TYR A 66 -0.69 3.70 4.63
N LEU A 67 -0.24 2.45 4.76
CA LEU A 67 -1.13 1.28 4.78
C LEU A 67 -2.16 1.34 5.92
N ARG A 68 -1.73 1.74 7.12
CA ARG A 68 -2.62 1.93 8.28
C ARG A 68 -3.69 2.98 8.01
N ARG A 69 -3.31 4.15 7.49
CA ARG A 69 -4.25 5.23 7.16
C ARG A 69 -5.27 4.78 6.12
N ARG A 70 -4.80 4.10 5.06
CA ARG A 70 -5.66 3.55 4.01
C ARG A 70 -6.68 2.55 4.56
N ARG A 71 -6.26 1.64 5.45
CA ARG A 71 -7.15 0.69 6.12
C ARG A 71 -8.23 1.39 6.95
N SER A 72 -7.85 2.40 7.72
CA SER A 72 -8.80 3.16 8.53
C SER A 72 -9.82 3.92 7.69
N GLN A 73 -9.43 4.42 6.51
CA GLN A 73 -10.35 5.05 5.57
C GLN A 73 -11.28 4.05 4.90
N ALA A 74 -10.78 2.89 4.46
CA ALA A 74 -11.61 1.82 3.90
C ALA A 74 -12.63 1.30 4.92
N GLY A 75 -12.26 1.18 6.20
CA GLY A 75 -13.19 0.85 7.27
C GLY A 75 -14.24 1.95 7.50
N ARG A 76 -13.85 3.23 7.44
CA ARG A 76 -14.78 4.35 7.58
C ARG A 76 -15.77 4.46 6.41
N GLU A 77 -15.35 4.17 5.19
CA GLU A 77 -16.24 4.15 4.02
C GLU A 77 -17.29 3.04 4.14
N LYS A 78 -16.88 1.84 4.59
CA LYS A 78 -17.81 0.73 4.85
C LYS A 78 -18.79 1.03 5.99
N LEU A 79 -18.42 1.88 6.94
CA LEU A 79 -19.26 2.28 8.08
C LEU A 79 -20.15 3.50 7.79
N ARG A 80 -20.19 4.01 6.55
CA ARG A 80 -21.21 4.98 6.12
C ARG A 80 -22.39 4.22 5.51
N PRO A 81 -23.40 3.78 6.31
CA PRO A 81 -24.68 3.43 5.73
C PRO A 81 -25.21 4.67 5.03
N GLY A 82 -25.69 4.50 3.80
CA GLY A 82 -26.01 5.58 2.88
C GLY A 82 -26.70 6.76 3.55
N SER A 83 -26.10 7.94 3.38
CA SER A 83 -26.82 9.20 3.35
C SER A 83 -27.76 9.16 2.15
N ARG A 84 -28.79 8.31 2.19
CA ARG A 84 -29.97 8.43 1.35
C ARG A 84 -30.61 9.73 1.77
N ARG A 85 -30.31 10.77 1.00
CA ARG A 85 -31.16 11.93 0.82
C ARG A 85 -32.61 11.44 0.81
N LEU A 86 -33.32 11.66 1.90
CA LEU A 86 -34.76 11.80 1.86
C LEU A 86 -34.98 13.16 1.20
N GLU A 87 -34.93 13.18 -0.13
CA GLU A 87 -35.57 14.27 -0.85
C GLU A 87 -37.06 14.04 -0.69
N SER A 88 -37.62 14.81 0.24
CA SER A 88 -39.03 15.15 0.31
C SER A 88 -39.58 15.48 -1.07
N ILE A 89 -40.71 14.86 -1.45
CA ILE A 89 -41.75 15.35 -2.37
C ILE A 89 -42.98 14.52 -1.95
N ILE A 90 -43.86 15.08 -1.11
CA ILE A 90 -45.15 15.72 -1.48
C ILE A 90 -46.05 14.76 -2.23
#